data_AF-A0A2V8NX59-F1
#
_entry.id   AF-A0A2V8NX59-F1
#
_cell.length_a   1.000
_cell.length_b   1.000
_cell.length_c   1.000
_cell.angle_alpha   90.00
_cell.angle_beta   90.00
_cell.angle_gamma   90.00
#
_symmetry.space_group_name_H-M   'P 1'
#
loop_
_entity.id
_entity.type
_entity.pdbx_description
1 polymer ?
#
loop_
_entity_poly.entity_id
_entity_poly.type
_entity_poly.pdbx_seq_one_letter_code
_entity_poly.pdbx_strand_id
1 'polypeptide(L)'
;FTLDRGGRQIQVTANVRPGEEKLGFYLGQRLPMSRGGPISAGRYAVDSNIRIMRLTGKALGQLFTGKRSVRNTISGPIGIYRVASASANELGWAGVFTTLGFLSLNLGVFNLLPIPVLDGGAIFLLLIEGLLAIVGMTISARVRDRIQQVGFVVVILLMVFVITNDLLKQASIWRGRNSNQPTNATPAK
;
A
#
# COMPACT_ATOMS: atom_id res chain seq x y z
N PHE A 1 0.42 33.36 -7.50
CA PHE A 1 -0.63 33.46 -8.55
C PHE A 1 -1.93 33.95 -7.90
N THR A 2 -2.81 34.57 -8.67
CA THR A 2 -4.05 35.18 -8.15
C THR A 2 -5.23 34.29 -8.51
N LEU A 3 -6.03 33.90 -7.51
CA LEU A 3 -7.25 33.12 -7.67
C LEU A 3 -8.45 34.06 -7.55
N ASP A 4 -9.33 34.09 -8.56
CA ASP A 4 -10.62 34.74 -8.43
C ASP A 4 -11.67 33.72 -7.98
N ARG A 5 -12.25 33.93 -6.80
CA ARG A 5 -13.39 33.16 -6.30
C ARG A 5 -14.55 34.09 -6.04
N GLY A 6 -15.47 34.18 -7.01
CA GLY A 6 -16.70 34.95 -6.87
C GLY A 6 -16.46 36.46 -6.71
N GLY A 7 -15.51 37.03 -7.46
CA GLY A 7 -15.19 38.47 -7.44
C GLY A 7 -14.20 38.88 -6.34
N ARG A 8 -13.72 37.92 -5.53
CA ARG A 8 -12.69 38.16 -4.51
C ARG A 8 -11.37 37.57 -4.98
N GLN A 9 -10.42 38.44 -5.29
CA GLN A 9 -9.06 38.04 -5.65
C GLN A 9 -8.28 37.61 -4.41
N ILE A 10 -7.86 36.35 -4.39
CA ILE A 10 -7.02 35.75 -3.35
C ILE A 10 -5.62 35.59 -3.96
N GLN A 11 -4.66 36.35 -3.47
CA GLN A 11 -3.26 36.15 -3.84
C GLN A 11 -2.69 34.97 -3.05
N VAL A 12 -2.19 33.96 -3.76
CA VAL A 12 -1.51 32.81 -3.19
C VAL A 12 -0.06 32.85 -3.62
N THR A 13 0.83 32.98 -2.63
CA THR A 13 2.28 32.88 -2.82
C THR A 13 2.70 31.46 -2.51
N ALA A 14 3.10 30.71 -3.53
CA ALA A 14 3.69 29.39 -3.34
C ALA A 14 5.22 29.55 -3.38
N ASN A 15 5.90 29.05 -2.35
CA ASN A 15 7.34 28.94 -2.34
C ASN A 15 7.70 27.56 -2.91
N VAL A 16 8.18 27.51 -4.15
CA VAL A 16 8.40 26.26 -4.89
C VAL A 16 9.88 26.07 -5.12
N ARG A 17 10.39 24.87 -4.80
CA ARG A 17 11.78 24.49 -5.11
C ARG A 17 11.88 24.08 -6.59
N PRO A 18 12.66 24.81 -7.43
CA PRO A 18 12.76 24.51 -8.85
C PRO A 18 13.27 23.08 -9.10
N GLY A 19 12.59 22.30 -9.94
CA GLY A 19 13.01 20.97 -10.38
C GLY A 19 12.50 19.77 -9.56
N GLU A 20 12.04 19.99 -8.32
CA GLU A 20 11.44 18.93 -7.48
C GLU A 20 9.92 19.05 -7.34
N GLU A 21 9.39 20.26 -7.42
CA GLU A 21 7.99 20.55 -7.13
C GLU A 21 7.30 21.14 -8.35
N LYS A 22 6.13 20.59 -8.69
CA LYS A 22 5.24 21.14 -9.73
C LYS A 22 4.09 21.88 -9.07
N LEU A 23 3.90 23.14 -9.46
CA LEU A 23 2.68 23.88 -9.17
C LEU A 23 1.53 23.24 -9.93
N GLY A 24 0.53 22.76 -9.20
CA GLY A 24 -0.65 22.14 -9.76
C GLY A 24 -1.85 22.28 -8.84
N PHE A 25 -3.04 22.13 -9.40
CA PHE A 25 -4.28 22.10 -8.64
C PHE A 25 -4.65 20.65 -8.36
N TYR A 26 -4.74 20.29 -7.08
CA TYR A 26 -5.40 19.06 -6.67
C TYR A 26 -6.78 19.43 -6.16
N LEU A 27 -7.83 18.75 -6.66
CA LEU A 27 -9.12 18.79 -5.98
C LEU A 27 -8.91 18.08 -4.65
N GLY A 28 -8.66 18.86 -3.61
CA GLY A 28 -8.70 18.37 -2.24
C GLY A 28 -10.08 17.76 -2.03
N GLN A 29 -10.15 16.44 -1.97
CA GLN A 29 -11.36 15.74 -1.62
C GLN A 29 -11.61 16.06 -0.15
N ARG A 30 -12.29 17.18 0.12
CA ARG A 30 -12.85 17.45 1.44
C ARG A 30 -13.87 16.35 1.64
N LEU A 31 -13.45 15.26 2.30
CA LEU A 31 -14.38 14.29 2.83
C LEU A 31 -15.34 15.12 3.68
N PRO A 32 -16.62 15.23 3.30
CA PRO A 32 -17.57 15.91 4.16
C PRO A 32 -17.56 15.10 5.45
N MET A 33 -16.93 15.66 6.49
CA MET A 33 -16.94 15.12 7.83
C MET A 33 -18.38 15.27 8.32
N SER A 34 -19.25 14.37 7.88
CA SER A 34 -20.60 14.27 8.40
C SER A 34 -20.47 13.77 9.82
N ARG A 35 -21.01 14.52 10.79
CA ARG A 35 -21.12 14.06 12.17
C ARG A 35 -22.12 12.90 12.19
N GLY A 36 -21.62 11.69 11.96
CA GLY A 36 -22.39 10.46 12.11
C GLY A 36 -22.47 10.06 13.57
N GLY A 37 -23.64 9.65 14.03
CA GLY A 37 -23.77 8.92 15.30
C GLY A 37 -23.01 7.58 15.25
N PRO A 38 -22.73 6.93 16.41
CA PRO A 38 -21.91 5.72 16.50
C PRO A 38 -22.31 4.60 15.53
N ILE A 39 -23.62 4.40 15.36
CA ILE A 39 -24.18 3.37 14.45
C ILE A 39 -23.85 3.71 12.99
N SER A 40 -24.05 4.96 12.58
CA SER A 40 -23.77 5.39 11.21
C SER A 40 -22.28 5.35 10.90
N ALA A 41 -21.43 5.68 11.88
CA ALA A 41 -19.97 5.54 11.76
C ALA A 41 -19.56 4.07 11.62
N GLY A 42 -20.16 3.17 12.39
CA GLY A 42 -19.93 1.72 12.29
C GLY A 42 -20.30 1.17 10.91
N ARG A 43 -21.49 1.52 10.39
CA ARG A 43 -21.92 1.14 9.03
C ARG A 43 -20.97 1.67 7.97
N TYR A 44 -20.63 2.96 8.04
CA TYR A 44 -19.68 3.58 7.12
C TYR A 44 -18.32 2.87 7.15
N ALA A 45 -17.83 2.50 8.34
CA ALA A 45 -16.59 1.76 8.48
C ALA A 45 -16.67 0.39 7.80
N VAL A 46 -17.74 -0.38 8.03
CA VAL A 46 -17.93 -1.69 7.38
C VAL A 46 -17.97 -1.55 5.85
N ASP A 47 -18.78 -0.63 5.34
CA ASP A 47 -18.93 -0.42 3.90
C ASP A 47 -17.61 0.03 3.25
N SER A 48 -16.89 0.92 3.92
CA SER A 48 -15.58 1.40 3.46
C SER A 48 -14.55 0.29 3.45
N ASN A 49 -14.48 -0.54 4.49
CA ASN A 49 -13.57 -1.67 4.55
C ASN A 49 -13.90 -2.71 3.48
N ILE A 50 -15.17 -3.07 3.28
CA ILE A 50 -15.58 -3.98 2.20
C ILE A 50 -15.21 -3.43 0.82
N ARG A 51 -15.42 -2.12 0.61
CA ARG A 51 -15.05 -1.47 -0.65
C ARG A 51 -13.54 -1.53 -0.89
N ILE A 52 -12.72 -1.18 0.11
CA ILE A 52 -11.26 -1.24 0.00
C ILE A 52 -10.82 -2.69 -0.24
N MET A 53 -11.37 -3.65 0.49
CA MET A 53 -11.08 -5.08 0.32
C MET A 53 -11.36 -5.57 -1.09
N ARG A 54 -12.51 -5.20 -1.69
CA ARG A 54 -12.83 -5.53 -3.10
C ARG A 54 -11.84 -4.90 -4.08
N LEU A 55 -11.45 -3.65 -3.86
CA LEU A 55 -10.47 -2.96 -4.69
C LEU A 55 -9.09 -3.61 -4.59
N THR A 56 -8.63 -3.94 -3.38
CA THR A 56 -7.39 -4.68 -3.14
C THR A 56 -7.44 -6.04 -3.82
N GLY A 57 -8.52 -6.81 -3.65
CA GLY A 57 -8.69 -8.11 -4.32
C GLY A 57 -8.66 -8.01 -5.84
N LYS A 58 -9.32 -7.00 -6.43
CA LYS A 58 -9.25 -6.73 -7.87
C LYS A 58 -7.83 -6.37 -8.32
N ALA A 59 -7.12 -5.55 -7.55
CA ALA A 59 -5.74 -5.19 -7.84
C ALA A 59 -4.81 -6.41 -7.76
N LEU A 60 -4.99 -7.29 -6.76
CA LEU A 60 -4.28 -8.56 -6.66
C LEU A 60 -4.54 -9.45 -7.89
N GLY A 61 -5.79 -9.62 -8.30
CA GLY A 61 -6.13 -10.37 -9.52
C GLY A 61 -5.48 -9.79 -10.78
N GLN A 62 -5.35 -8.47 -10.87
CA GLN A 62 -4.63 -7.80 -11.97
C GLN A 62 -3.12 -8.06 -11.94
N LEU A 63 -2.53 -8.28 -10.77
CA LEU A 63 -1.12 -8.68 -10.65
C LEU A 63 -0.92 -10.11 -11.15
N PHE A 64 -1.78 -11.05 -10.75
CA PHE A 64 -1.71 -12.44 -11.22
C PHE A 64 -1.97 -12.59 -12.72
N THR A 65 -2.81 -11.72 -13.30
CA THR A 65 -3.08 -11.72 -14.76
C THR A 65 -2.06 -10.91 -15.57
N GLY A 66 -1.00 -10.38 -14.95
CA GLY A 66 0.05 -9.61 -15.63
C GLY A 66 -0.36 -8.24 -16.15
N LYS A 67 -1.62 -7.80 -15.92
CA LYS A 67 -2.14 -6.49 -16.35
C LYS A 67 -1.49 -5.31 -15.60
N ARG A 68 -0.78 -5.59 -14.51
CA ARG A 68 -0.10 -4.61 -13.69
C ARG A 68 1.28 -5.14 -13.29
N SER A 69 2.32 -4.31 -13.46
CA SER A 69 3.68 -4.69 -13.09
C SER A 69 3.83 -4.82 -11.57
N VAL A 70 4.23 -6.01 -11.12
CA VAL A 70 4.48 -6.34 -9.71
C VAL A 70 5.52 -5.40 -9.09
N ARG A 71 6.59 -5.11 -9.83
CA ARG A 71 7.71 -4.25 -9.38
C ARG A 71 7.29 -2.81 -9.08
N ASN A 72 6.29 -2.30 -9.79
CA ASN A 72 5.82 -0.93 -9.63
C ASN A 72 4.69 -0.80 -8.61
N THR A 73 4.08 -1.92 -8.21
CA THR A 73 2.87 -1.94 -7.38
C THR A 73 3.15 -2.33 -5.93
N ILE A 74 4.15 -3.17 -5.69
CA ILE A 74 4.54 -3.55 -4.33
C ILE A 74 5.46 -2.47 -3.75
N SER A 75 4.96 -1.75 -2.75
CA SER A 75 5.78 -0.86 -1.92
C SER A 75 6.52 -1.70 -0.87
N GLY A 76 7.84 -1.56 -0.79
CA GLY A 76 8.61 -2.18 0.28
C GLY A 76 8.54 -1.39 1.59
N PRO A 77 9.27 -1.83 2.62
CA PRO A 77 9.23 -1.24 3.96
C PRO A 77 9.53 0.27 3.97
N ILE A 78 10.49 0.72 3.15
CA ILE A 78 10.86 2.14 3.08
C ILE A 78 9.74 2.92 2.38
N GLY A 79 9.16 2.36 1.31
CA GLY A 79 7.98 2.93 0.65
C GLY A 79 6.79 3.11 1.61
N ILE A 80 6.50 2.09 2.41
CA ILE A 80 5.43 2.12 3.43
C ILE A 80 5.72 3.20 4.47
N TYR A 81 6.96 3.28 4.97
CA TYR A 81 7.37 4.33 5.92
C TYR A 81 7.16 5.73 5.34
N ARG A 82 7.53 5.97 4.07
CA ARG A 82 7.33 7.27 3.42
C ARG A 82 5.85 7.65 3.34
N VAL A 83 4.98 6.72 2.92
CA VAL A 83 3.53 6.96 2.87
C VAL A 83 2.97 7.26 4.27
N ALA A 84 3.35 6.47 5.27
CA ALA A 84 2.91 6.69 6.65
C ALA A 84 3.38 8.05 7.20
N SER A 85 4.64 8.42 6.95
CA SER A 85 5.19 9.71 7.36
C SER A 85 4.50 10.88 6.67
N ALA A 86 4.20 10.77 5.37
CA ALA A 86 3.49 11.80 4.61
C ALA A 86 2.05 11.97 5.14
N SER A 87 1.31 10.88 5.33
CA SER A 87 -0.04 10.92 5.89
C SER A 87 -0.06 11.52 7.30
N ALA A 88 0.92 11.18 8.15
CA ALA A 88 1.05 11.74 9.48
C ALA A 88 1.34 13.25 9.45
N ASN A 89 2.21 13.71 8.54
CA ASN A 89 2.55 15.12 8.41
C ASN A 89 1.40 15.96 7.83
N GLU A 90 0.63 15.41 6.87
CA GLU A 90 -0.44 16.14 6.19
C GLU A 90 -1.77 16.13 6.97
N LEU A 91 -2.12 15.02 7.61
CA LEU A 91 -3.43 14.80 8.26
C LEU A 91 -3.33 14.56 9.78
N GLY A 92 -2.13 14.60 10.37
CA GLY A 92 -1.93 14.34 11.79
C GLY A 92 -2.41 12.95 12.21
N TRP A 93 -3.07 12.85 13.37
CA TRP A 93 -3.64 11.60 13.89
C TRP A 93 -4.64 10.93 12.94
N ALA A 94 -5.45 11.72 12.21
CA ALA A 94 -6.38 11.17 11.25
C ALA A 94 -5.65 10.44 10.11
N GLY A 95 -4.51 10.98 9.67
CA GLY A 95 -3.62 10.34 8.71
C GLY A 95 -3.05 9.04 9.24
N VAL A 96 -2.53 9.04 10.47
CA VAL A 96 -1.97 7.85 11.13
C VAL A 96 -3.00 6.71 11.20
N PHE A 97 -4.20 6.97 11.71
CA PHE A 97 -5.24 5.94 11.79
C PHE A 97 -5.72 5.47 10.41
N THR A 98 -5.76 6.35 9.42
CA THR A 98 -6.12 5.98 8.05
C THR A 98 -5.06 5.06 7.43
N THR A 99 -3.77 5.38 7.60
CA THR A 99 -2.68 4.53 7.10
C THR A 99 -2.63 3.20 7.84
N LEU A 100 -2.79 3.20 9.16
CA LEU A 100 -2.83 1.97 9.95
C LEU A 100 -4.00 1.08 9.56
N GLY A 101 -5.21 1.66 9.38
CA GLY A 101 -6.38 0.92 8.92
C GLY A 101 -6.17 0.32 7.52
N PHE A 102 -5.60 1.11 6.60
CA PHE A 102 -5.26 0.63 5.26
C PHE A 102 -4.23 -0.51 5.29
N LEU A 103 -3.17 -0.39 6.08
CA LEU A 103 -2.14 -1.42 6.20
C LEU A 103 -2.70 -2.70 6.83
N SER A 104 -3.48 -2.55 7.92
CA SER A 104 -4.13 -3.66 8.62
C SER A 104 -5.06 -4.45 7.69
N LEU A 105 -5.90 -3.75 6.92
CA LEU A 105 -6.80 -4.40 5.98
C LEU A 105 -6.05 -5.12 4.86
N ASN A 106 -4.99 -4.52 4.31
CA ASN A 106 -4.19 -5.19 3.29
C ASN A 106 -3.48 -6.42 3.86
N LEU A 107 -2.87 -6.34 5.05
CA LEU A 107 -2.28 -7.49 5.74
C LEU A 107 -3.31 -8.60 5.95
N GLY A 108 -4.54 -8.25 6.36
CA GLY A 108 -5.64 -9.20 6.47
C GLY A 108 -5.98 -9.88 5.15
N VAL A 109 -6.08 -9.11 4.05
CA VAL A 109 -6.34 -9.66 2.71
C VAL A 109 -5.20 -10.58 2.25
N PHE A 110 -3.94 -10.20 2.46
CA PHE A 110 -2.79 -11.03 2.13
C PHE A 110 -2.73 -12.30 2.98
N ASN A 111 -3.04 -12.22 4.29
CA ASN A 111 -3.09 -13.36 5.18
C ASN A 111 -4.17 -14.38 4.80
N LEU A 112 -5.25 -13.96 4.16
CA LEU A 112 -6.29 -14.85 3.66
C LEU A 112 -5.94 -15.58 2.35
N LEU A 113 -4.80 -15.27 1.72
CA LEU A 113 -4.36 -15.98 0.54
C LEU A 113 -4.01 -17.44 0.87
N PRO A 114 -4.20 -18.39 -0.06
CA PRO A 114 -3.88 -19.80 0.14
C PRO A 114 -2.36 -20.05 0.02
N ILE A 115 -1.57 -19.32 0.80
CA ILE A 115 -0.11 -19.41 0.84
C ILE A 115 0.25 -20.12 2.14
N PRO A 116 1.00 -21.24 2.11
CA PRO A 116 1.39 -21.92 3.35
C PRO A 116 2.18 -20.99 4.26
N VAL A 117 2.09 -21.21 5.57
CA VAL A 117 2.58 -20.33 6.68
C VAL A 117 1.66 -19.16 7.01
N LEU A 118 0.84 -18.67 6.08
CA LEU A 118 -0.17 -17.65 6.38
C LEU A 118 -1.47 -18.32 6.87
N ASP A 119 -2.32 -17.54 7.56
CA ASP A 119 -3.59 -18.01 8.13
C ASP A 119 -4.49 -18.66 7.08
N GLY A 120 -4.59 -18.05 5.90
CA GLY A 120 -5.34 -18.54 4.75
C GLY A 120 -4.80 -19.85 4.18
N GLY A 121 -3.49 -20.09 4.28
CA GLY A 121 -2.89 -21.38 3.94
C GLY A 121 -3.32 -22.50 4.89
N ALA A 122 -3.37 -22.21 6.20
CA ALA A 122 -3.86 -23.16 7.19
C ALA A 122 -5.35 -23.46 6.99
N ILE A 123 -6.17 -22.43 6.78
CA ILE A 123 -7.60 -22.56 6.44
C ILE A 123 -7.77 -23.39 5.18
N PHE A 124 -6.99 -23.11 4.12
CA PHE A 124 -7.06 -23.84 2.87
C PHE A 124 -6.69 -25.33 3.03
N LEU A 125 -5.65 -25.63 3.80
CA LEU A 125 -5.28 -27.02 4.09
C LEU A 125 -6.37 -27.74 4.90
N LEU A 126 -6.99 -27.07 5.88
CA LEU A 126 -8.12 -27.63 6.62
C LEU A 126 -9.35 -27.87 5.74
N LEU A 127 -9.62 -26.98 4.77
CA LEU A 127 -10.71 -27.17 3.80
C LEU A 127 -10.44 -28.38 2.90
N ILE A 128 -9.20 -28.55 2.42
CA ILE A 128 -8.80 -29.74 1.64
C ILE A 128 -8.93 -30.99 2.50
N GLU A 129 -8.41 -30.97 3.73
CA GLU A 129 -8.46 -32.10 4.64
C GLU A 129 -9.91 -32.49 4.98
N GLY A 130 -10.80 -31.53 5.21
CA GLY A 130 -12.22 -31.75 5.41
C GLY A 130 -12.91 -32.35 4.18
N LEU A 131 -12.57 -31.89 2.98
CA LEU A 131 -13.09 -32.47 1.73
C LEU A 131 -12.58 -33.91 1.53
N LEU A 132 -11.32 -34.14 1.84
CA LEU A 132 -10.65 -35.43 1.68
C LEU A 132 -11.16 -36.46 2.70
N ALA A 133 -11.51 -36.01 3.90
CA ALA A 133 -12.12 -36.83 4.95
C ALA A 133 -13.49 -37.40 4.55
N ILE A 134 -14.24 -36.73 3.68
CA ILE A 134 -15.51 -37.25 3.11
C ILE A 134 -15.25 -38.55 2.32
N VAL A 135 -14.06 -38.69 1.72
CA VAL A 135 -13.62 -39.87 0.96
C VAL A 135 -12.75 -40.80 1.82
N GLY A 136 -12.65 -40.55 3.14
CA GLY A 136 -11.88 -41.37 4.08
C GLY A 136 -10.36 -41.19 4.01
N MET A 137 -9.89 -40.13 3.35
CA MET A 137 -8.46 -39.85 3.19
C MET A 137 -8.05 -38.68 4.11
N THR A 138 -6.82 -38.71 4.63
CA THR A 138 -6.28 -37.65 5.49
C THR A 138 -4.91 -37.19 5.00
N ILE A 139 -4.58 -35.93 5.27
CA ILE A 139 -3.25 -35.41 4.96
C ILE A 139 -2.30 -35.85 6.07
N SER A 140 -1.26 -36.61 5.73
CA SER A 140 -0.26 -37.01 6.73
C SER A 140 0.46 -35.79 7.33
N ALA A 141 0.82 -35.86 8.62
CA ALA A 141 1.55 -34.81 9.31
C ALA A 141 2.86 -34.42 8.56
N ARG A 142 3.58 -35.41 8.03
CA ARG A 142 4.80 -35.17 7.23
C ARG A 142 4.54 -34.31 5.99
N VAL A 143 3.42 -34.51 5.30
CA VAL A 143 3.07 -33.71 4.13
C VAL A 143 2.74 -32.27 4.53
N ARG A 144 1.98 -32.10 5.61
CA ARG A 144 1.66 -30.78 6.17
C ARG A 144 2.93 -30.01 6.55
N ASP A 145 3.85 -30.65 7.27
CA ASP A 145 5.13 -30.05 7.68
C ASP A 145 5.97 -29.64 6.46
N ARG A 146 6.02 -30.48 5.43
CA ARG A 146 6.75 -30.17 4.19
C ARG A 146 6.12 -28.99 3.44
N ILE A 147 4.80 -28.94 3.33
CA ILE A 147 4.09 -27.81 2.70
C ILE A 147 4.38 -26.50 3.44
N GLN A 148 4.35 -26.53 4.77
CA GLN A 148 4.66 -25.36 5.61
C GLN A 148 6.12 -24.95 5.48
N GLN A 149 7.06 -25.90 5.49
CA GLN A 149 8.49 -25.61 5.32
C GLN A 149 8.78 -24.98 3.95
N VAL A 150 8.19 -25.53 2.88
CA VAL A 150 8.33 -24.98 1.53
C VAL A 150 7.73 -23.56 1.46
N GLY A 151 6.53 -23.37 2.01
CA GLY A 151 5.91 -22.05 2.06
C GLY A 151 6.75 -21.04 2.85
N PHE A 152 7.34 -21.45 3.97
CA PHE A 152 8.21 -20.61 4.78
C PHE A 152 9.41 -20.12 3.96
N VAL A 153 10.11 -21.03 3.29
CA VAL A 153 11.26 -20.68 2.45
C VAL A 153 10.84 -19.73 1.32
N VAL A 154 9.72 -20.00 0.65
CA VAL A 154 9.19 -19.12 -0.42
C VAL A 154 8.88 -17.72 0.10
N VAL A 155 8.25 -17.60 1.27
CA VAL A 155 7.93 -16.29 1.88
C VAL A 155 9.20 -15.53 2.25
N ILE A 156 10.20 -16.20 2.83
CA ILE A 156 11.49 -15.58 3.14
C ILE A 156 12.20 -15.09 1.88
N LEU A 157 12.25 -15.91 0.82
CA LEU A 157 12.84 -15.51 -0.46
C LEU A 157 12.11 -14.30 -1.06
N LEU A 158 10.78 -14.28 -1.00
CA LEU A 158 9.98 -13.15 -1.43
C LEU A 158 10.28 -11.90 -0.60
N MET A 159 10.40 -12.04 0.72
CA MET A 159 10.72 -10.92 1.62
C MET A 159 12.08 -10.31 1.28
N VAL A 160 13.11 -11.14 1.07
CA VAL A 160 14.43 -10.68 0.63
C VAL A 160 14.33 -9.96 -0.71
N PHE A 161 13.63 -10.55 -1.69
CA PHE A 161 13.43 -9.93 -3.00
C PHE A 161 12.75 -8.55 -2.92
N VAL A 162 11.68 -8.43 -2.13
CA VAL A 162 10.95 -7.17 -1.95
C VAL A 162 11.84 -6.11 -1.30
N ILE A 163 12.58 -6.47 -0.25
CA ILE A 163 13.50 -5.55 0.43
C ILE A 163 14.61 -5.09 -0.51
N THR A 164 15.27 -6.01 -1.22
CA THR A 164 16.34 -5.65 -2.17
C THR A 164 15.80 -4.76 -3.29
N ASN A 165 14.62 -5.07 -3.85
CA ASN A 165 14.01 -4.22 -4.88
C ASN A 165 13.64 -2.82 -4.35
N ASP A 166 13.15 -2.73 -3.11
CA ASP A 166 12.85 -1.44 -2.46
C ASP A 166 14.13 -0.61 -2.30
N LEU A 167 15.21 -1.21 -1.78
CA LEU A 167 16.51 -0.56 -1.66
C LEU A 167 17.05 -0.05 -3.00
N LEU A 168 17.00 -0.89 -4.04
CA LEU A 168 17.45 -0.51 -5.40
C LEU A 168 16.62 0.65 -5.97
N LYS A 169 15.30 0.63 -5.76
CA LYS A 169 14.40 1.70 -6.19
C LYS A 169 14.69 3.01 -5.46
N GLN A 170 14.96 2.97 -4.16
CA GLN A 170 15.30 4.18 -3.42
C GLN A 170 16.68 4.72 -3.82
N ALA A 171 17.65 3.85 -4.06
CA ALA A 171 18.98 4.24 -4.52
C ALA A 171 18.94 4.90 -5.91
N SER A 172 18.09 4.40 -6.83
CA SER A 172 17.93 5.01 -8.16
C SER A 172 17.24 6.38 -8.09
N ILE A 173 16.22 6.54 -7.23
CA ILE A 173 15.56 7.83 -6.99
C ILE A 173 16.56 8.85 -6.43
N TRP A 174 17.40 8.45 -5.46
CA TRP A 174 18.42 9.32 -4.91
C TRP A 174 19.45 9.74 -5.97
N ARG A 175 19.92 8.80 -6.79
CA ARG A 175 20.89 9.09 -7.86
C ARG A 175 20.32 10.03 -8.95
N GLY A 176 19.06 9.85 -9.33
CA GLY A 176 18.39 10.70 -10.33
C GLY A 176 18.04 12.11 -9.82
N ARG A 177 17.94 12.31 -8.50
CA ARG A 177 17.77 13.65 -7.91
C ARG A 177 19.05 14.47 -7.99
N ASN A 178 20.20 13.84 -7.71
CA ASN A 178 21.50 14.51 -7.75
C ASN A 178 21.94 14.96 -9.15
N SER A 179 21.43 14.35 -10.23
CA SER A 179 21.76 14.75 -11.60
C SER A 179 21.00 15.97 -12.12
N ASN A 180 19.95 16.43 -11.43
CA ASN A 180 19.09 17.54 -11.87
C ASN A 180 19.31 18.83 -11.07
N GLN A 181 20.41 18.94 -10.31
CA GLN A 181 20.80 20.18 -9.67
C GLN A 181 21.41 21.12 -10.72
N PRO A 182 20.85 22.31 -10.99
CA PRO A 182 21.49 23.28 -11.88
C PRO A 182 22.85 23.63 -11.26
N THR A 183 23.92 23.32 -11.97
CA THR A 183 25.26 23.76 -11.62
C THR A 183 25.25 25.28 -11.55
N ASN A 184 25.41 25.83 -10.35
CA ASN A 184 25.65 27.26 -10.16
C ASN A 184 26.88 27.64 -10.99
N ALA A 185 26.65 28.23 -12.16
CA ALA A 185 27.70 28.85 -12.94
C ALA A 185 28.28 29.98 -12.08
N THR A 186 29.56 29.81 -11.71
CA THR A 186 30.40 30.84 -11.14
C THR A 186 30.30 32.08 -12.03
N PRO A 187 29.99 33.28 -11.51
CA PRO A 187 30.09 34.48 -12.32
C PRO A 187 31.59 34.69 -12.59
N ALA A 188 31.99 34.49 -13.85
CA ALA A 188 33.30 34.91 -14.32
C ALA A 188 33.40 36.44 -14.16
N LYS A 189 34.58 36.87 -13.70
CA LYS A 189 34.94 38.25 -13.37
C LYS A 189 34.65 39.25 -14.50
#